data_AF-A0A7M3MRK4-F1
#
_entry.id   AF-A0A7M3MRK4-F1
#
_cell.length_a   1.000
_cell.length_b   1.000
_cell.length_c   1.000
_cell.angle_alpha   90.00
_cell.angle_beta   90.00
_cell.angle_gamma   90.00
#
_symmetry.space_group_name_H-M   'P 1'
#
loop_
_entity.id
_entity.type
_entity.pdbx_description
1 polymer ?
#
loop_
_entity_poly.entity_id
_entity_poly.type
_entity_poly.pdbx_seq_one_letter_code
_entity_poly.pdbx_strand_id
1 'polypeptide(L)'
;MSRDVVIVGAGLGGLSAACHLAGRGVAVTVLERSEHPGGRAGLLERDGFRFDTGPAVLTMLGVMEDTFAAAGADLHDHLDLVRLDPAYRARFADGSHVHVRASQADMREELRSFAGDGAADGFDAFVAWLHRLFDLEF
;
A
#
# COMPACT_ATOMS: atom_id res chain seq x y z
N MET A 1 -13.48 -17.34 31.14
CA MET A 1 -13.19 -18.28 30.05
C MET A 1 -12.29 -17.56 29.06
N SER A 2 -11.09 -18.09 28.79
CA SER A 2 -10.36 -17.71 27.56
C SER A 2 -11.30 -18.04 26.39
N ARG A 3 -11.62 -17.05 25.57
CA ARG A 3 -12.31 -17.33 24.30
C ARG A 3 -11.22 -17.55 23.28
N ASP A 4 -10.94 -18.80 22.98
CA ASP A 4 -10.01 -19.16 21.93
C ASP A 4 -10.67 -18.84 20.58
N VAL A 5 -9.98 -18.09 19.73
CA VAL A 5 -10.50 -17.65 18.43
C VAL A 5 -9.80 -18.42 17.31
N VAL A 6 -10.58 -18.99 16.41
CA VAL A 6 -10.07 -19.61 15.18
C VAL A 6 -10.31 -18.66 14.01
N ILE A 7 -9.25 -18.33 13.28
CA ILE A 7 -9.30 -17.55 12.04
C ILE A 7 -9.03 -18.51 10.88
N VAL A 8 -9.95 -18.56 9.91
CA VAL A 8 -9.82 -19.38 8.72
C VAL A 8 -9.35 -18.51 7.55
N GLY A 9 -8.13 -18.74 7.09
CA GLY A 9 -7.42 -18.01 6.04
C GLY A 9 -6.34 -17.11 6.59
N ALA A 10 -5.09 -17.32 6.16
CA ALA A 10 -3.93 -16.50 6.50
C ALA A 10 -3.62 -15.46 5.41
N GLY A 11 -4.64 -14.86 4.81
CA GLY A 11 -4.47 -13.64 3.99
C GLY A 11 -4.25 -12.40 4.87
N LEU A 12 -3.94 -11.25 4.24
CA LEU A 12 -3.68 -9.99 4.98
C LEU A 12 -4.77 -9.63 5.99
N GLY A 13 -6.06 -9.81 5.65
CA GLY A 13 -7.15 -9.55 6.59
C GLY A 13 -7.20 -10.52 7.79
N GLY A 14 -6.94 -11.81 7.55
CA GLY A 14 -6.91 -12.82 8.63
C GLY A 14 -5.70 -12.66 9.54
N LEU A 15 -4.53 -12.35 8.96
CA LEU A 15 -3.32 -12.04 9.70
C LEU A 15 -3.47 -10.75 10.50
N SER A 16 -4.03 -9.70 9.92
CA SER A 16 -4.31 -8.45 10.65
C SER A 16 -5.25 -8.70 11.84
N ALA A 17 -6.35 -9.42 11.63
CA ALA A 17 -7.25 -9.81 12.73
C ALA A 17 -6.53 -10.63 13.81
N ALA A 18 -5.64 -11.55 13.42
CA ALA A 18 -4.84 -12.33 14.35
C ALA A 18 -3.92 -11.44 15.19
N CYS A 19 -3.19 -10.51 14.57
CA CYS A 19 -2.33 -9.55 15.24
C CYS A 19 -3.10 -8.72 16.29
N HIS A 20 -4.24 -8.15 15.90
CA HIS A 20 -5.05 -7.34 16.81
C HIS A 20 -5.64 -8.14 17.99
N LEU A 21 -6.07 -9.38 17.76
CA LEU A 21 -6.60 -10.24 18.82
C LEU A 21 -5.48 -10.74 19.75
N ALA A 22 -4.39 -11.22 19.19
CA ALA A 22 -3.24 -11.70 19.95
C ALA A 22 -2.64 -10.59 20.83
N GLY A 23 -2.51 -9.38 20.28
CA GLY A 23 -2.07 -8.20 21.03
C GLY A 23 -2.95 -7.83 22.22
N ARG A 24 -4.23 -8.23 22.20
CA ARG A 24 -5.17 -8.06 23.32
C ARG A 24 -5.19 -9.25 24.28
N GLY A 25 -4.22 -10.17 24.16
CA GLY A 25 -4.09 -11.36 25.00
C GLY A 25 -5.08 -12.48 24.66
N VAL A 26 -5.70 -12.46 23.48
CA VAL A 26 -6.59 -13.53 23.02
C VAL A 26 -5.75 -14.66 22.41
N ALA A 27 -6.03 -15.90 22.80
CA ALA A 27 -5.44 -17.07 22.14
C ALA A 27 -6.05 -17.25 20.74
N VAL A 28 -5.22 -17.14 19.70
CA VAL A 28 -5.65 -17.23 18.30
C VAL A 28 -5.01 -18.43 17.61
N THR A 29 -5.81 -19.20 16.89
CA THR A 29 -5.34 -20.22 15.93
C THR A 29 -5.68 -19.75 14.52
N VAL A 30 -4.68 -19.63 13.65
CA VAL A 30 -4.88 -19.30 12.22
C VAL A 30 -4.76 -20.58 11.40
N LEU A 31 -5.76 -20.88 10.57
CA LEU A 31 -5.77 -22.02 9.67
C LEU A 31 -5.59 -21.53 8.23
N GLU A 32 -4.54 -22.00 7.55
CA GLU A 32 -4.32 -21.74 6.13
C GLU A 32 -4.34 -23.05 5.36
N ARG A 33 -4.99 -23.05 4.19
CA ARG A 33 -5.06 -24.24 3.33
C ARG A 33 -3.81 -24.41 2.48
N SER A 34 -3.13 -23.30 2.20
CA SER A 34 -1.94 -23.21 1.35
C SER A 34 -0.68 -23.53 2.16
N GLU A 35 0.42 -23.82 1.48
CA GLU A 35 1.69 -24.14 2.16
C GLU A 35 2.28 -22.96 2.94
N HIS A 36 1.92 -21.73 2.56
CA HIS A 36 2.44 -20.49 3.16
C HIS A 36 1.31 -19.49 3.44
N PRO A 37 1.44 -18.64 4.47
CA PRO A 37 0.55 -17.51 4.69
C PRO A 37 0.77 -16.42 3.62
N GLY A 38 -0.18 -15.49 3.51
CA GLY A 38 -0.17 -14.37 2.56
C GLY A 38 -1.44 -14.32 1.70
N GLY A 39 -2.13 -15.45 1.54
CA GLY A 39 -3.36 -15.53 0.75
C GLY A 39 -3.12 -15.10 -0.70
N ARG A 40 -3.61 -13.92 -1.09
CA ARG A 40 -3.35 -13.37 -2.43
C ARG A 40 -1.96 -12.73 -2.56
N ALA A 41 -1.32 -12.33 -1.46
CA ALA A 41 0.04 -11.83 -1.45
C ALA A 41 1.03 -13.02 -1.48
N GLY A 42 1.00 -13.76 -2.59
CA GLY A 42 1.82 -14.96 -2.79
C GLY A 42 3.13 -14.66 -3.53
N LEU A 43 4.05 -15.62 -3.43
CA LEU A 43 5.35 -15.60 -4.10
C LEU A 43 5.50 -16.87 -4.95
N LEU A 44 5.87 -16.70 -6.21
CA LEU A 44 6.29 -17.78 -7.10
C LEU A 44 7.80 -17.67 -7.32
N GLU A 45 8.53 -18.72 -7.00
CA GLU A 45 9.96 -18.82 -7.29
C GLU A 45 10.20 -19.83 -8.42
N ARG A 46 10.87 -19.40 -9.49
CA ARG A 46 11.11 -20.24 -10.66
C ARG A 46 12.37 -19.82 -11.38
N ASP A 47 13.24 -20.79 -11.68
CA ASP A 47 14.45 -20.60 -12.47
C ASP A 47 15.37 -19.48 -11.93
N GLY A 48 15.40 -19.29 -10.61
CA GLY A 48 16.18 -18.24 -9.93
C GLY A 48 15.48 -16.87 -9.85
N PHE A 49 14.25 -16.75 -10.36
CA PHE A 49 13.46 -15.52 -10.31
C PHE A 49 12.36 -15.62 -9.25
N ARG A 50 11.99 -14.46 -8.70
CA ARG A 50 10.91 -14.28 -7.73
C ARG A 50 9.81 -13.42 -8.36
N PHE A 51 8.57 -13.89 -8.28
CA PHE A 51 7.40 -13.21 -8.82
C PHE A 51 6.33 -13.07 -7.74
N ASP A 52 5.99 -11.84 -7.39
CA ASP A 52 4.80 -11.59 -6.58
C ASP A 52 3.56 -11.90 -7.42
N THR A 53 2.72 -12.80 -6.94
CA THR A 53 1.49 -13.21 -7.65
C THR A 53 0.28 -12.38 -7.22
N GLY A 54 0.52 -11.37 -6.39
CA GLY A 54 -0.48 -10.62 -5.65
C GLY A 54 -0.38 -9.11 -5.87
N PRO A 55 -0.87 -8.30 -4.92
CA PRO A 55 -0.67 -6.87 -4.95
C PRO A 55 0.83 -6.53 -4.90
N ALA A 56 1.30 -5.73 -5.87
CA ALA A 56 2.69 -5.30 -5.99
C ALA A 56 2.92 -3.84 -5.55
N VAL A 57 1.84 -3.08 -5.30
CA VAL A 57 1.91 -1.69 -4.85
C VAL A 57 1.39 -1.61 -3.44
N LEU A 58 2.25 -1.14 -2.54
CA LEU A 58 1.91 -0.87 -1.14
C LEU A 58 1.61 0.63 -0.99
N THR A 59 0.37 0.96 -0.66
CA THR A 59 -0.06 2.32 -0.29
C THR A 59 -0.58 2.31 1.14
N MET A 60 -0.81 3.49 1.72
CA MET A 60 -1.37 3.63 3.08
C MET A 60 -0.57 2.86 4.14
N LEU A 61 0.73 3.12 4.24
CA LEU A 61 1.64 2.45 5.18
C LEU A 61 1.11 2.42 6.62
N GLY A 62 0.41 3.47 7.06
CA GLY A 62 -0.19 3.54 8.39
C GLY A 62 -1.08 2.34 8.76
N VAL A 63 -1.79 1.75 7.79
CA VAL A 63 -2.63 0.56 8.05
C VAL A 63 -1.78 -0.66 8.41
N MET A 64 -0.61 -0.80 7.78
CA MET A 64 0.35 -1.86 8.10
C MET A 64 1.05 -1.57 9.43
N GLU A 65 1.45 -0.33 9.66
CA GLU A 65 2.05 0.11 10.93
C GLU A 65 1.12 -0.16 12.11
N ASP A 66 -0.17 0.19 12.00
CA ASP A 66 -1.19 -0.09 13.01
C ASP A 66 -1.35 -1.60 13.28
N THR A 67 -1.27 -2.41 12.22
CA THR A 67 -1.39 -3.88 12.34
C THR A 67 -0.20 -4.47 13.11
N PHE A 68 1.03 -4.02 12.80
CA PHE A 68 2.24 -4.47 13.51
C PHE A 68 2.25 -3.96 14.96
N ALA A 69 1.91 -2.68 15.17
CA ALA A 69 1.83 -2.07 16.49
C ALA A 69 0.82 -2.78 17.39
N ALA A 70 -0.30 -3.26 16.81
CA ALA A 70 -1.27 -4.04 17.56
C ALA A 70 -0.71 -5.37 18.09
N ALA A 71 0.27 -5.97 17.41
CA ALA A 71 1.01 -7.14 17.90
C ALA A 71 2.22 -6.77 18.78
N GLY A 72 2.43 -5.48 19.06
CA GLY A 72 3.58 -4.98 19.82
C GLY A 72 4.88 -4.95 19.02
N ALA A 73 4.82 -4.89 17.69
CA ALA A 73 5.97 -4.85 16.79
C ALA A 73 6.04 -3.51 16.04
N ASP A 74 7.23 -3.11 15.62
CA ASP A 74 7.44 -2.03 14.66
C ASP A 74 7.54 -2.63 13.25
N LEU A 75 6.78 -2.09 12.29
CA LEU A 75 6.83 -2.50 10.88
C LEU A 75 8.25 -2.41 10.31
N HIS A 76 8.99 -1.34 10.67
CA HIS A 76 10.30 -1.02 10.10
C HIS A 76 11.42 -1.94 10.62
N ASP A 77 11.18 -2.68 11.71
CA ASP A 77 12.08 -3.74 12.17
C ASP A 77 11.96 -5.02 11.31
N HIS A 78 10.89 -5.13 10.52
CA HIS A 78 10.56 -6.35 9.78
C HIS A 78 10.62 -6.18 8.26
N LEU A 79 10.40 -4.97 7.74
CA LEU A 79 10.36 -4.69 6.30
C LEU A 79 11.29 -3.54 5.92
N ASP A 80 12.08 -3.75 4.87
CA ASP A 80 12.80 -2.67 4.18
C ASP A 80 11.88 -2.04 3.13
N LEU A 81 11.40 -0.83 3.41
CA LEU A 81 10.41 -0.13 2.60
C LEU A 81 11.08 0.91 1.70
N VAL A 82 11.10 0.63 0.39
CA VAL A 82 11.63 1.54 -0.61
C VAL A 82 10.50 2.36 -1.22
N ARG A 83 10.55 3.69 -1.07
CA ARG A 83 9.62 4.59 -1.75
C ARG A 83 9.93 4.64 -3.25
N LEU A 84 8.95 4.30 -4.07
CA LEU A 84 9.04 4.44 -5.53
C LEU A 84 8.65 5.86 -5.95
N ASP A 85 9.59 6.58 -6.58
CA ASP A 85 9.33 7.84 -7.26
C ASP A 85 10.11 7.86 -8.60
N PRO A 86 9.43 7.94 -9.77
CA PRO A 86 7.97 8.02 -9.93
C PRO A 86 7.22 6.77 -9.46
N ALA A 87 6.00 6.97 -8.98
CA ALA A 87 5.11 5.87 -8.60
C ALA A 87 4.80 4.98 -9.82
N TYR A 88 4.59 5.60 -10.98
CA TYR A 88 4.56 4.93 -12.28
C TYR A 88 4.82 5.93 -13.42
N ARG A 89 5.06 5.41 -14.63
CA ARG A 89 5.20 6.20 -15.86
C ARG A 89 4.01 5.93 -16.77
N ALA A 90 3.15 6.93 -16.96
CA ALA A 90 2.09 6.88 -17.96
C ALA A 90 2.70 7.09 -19.35
N ARG A 91 2.52 6.13 -20.27
CA ARG A 91 2.98 6.21 -21.66
C ARG A 91 1.78 6.27 -22.60
N PHE A 92 1.79 7.23 -23.51
CA PHE A 92 0.74 7.42 -24.51
C PHE A 92 1.14 6.81 -25.85
N ALA A 93 0.16 6.61 -26.74
CA ALA A 93 0.35 5.94 -28.02
C ALA A 93 1.28 6.69 -28.98
N ASP A 94 1.38 8.02 -28.83
CA ASP A 94 2.30 8.88 -29.58
C ASP A 94 3.75 8.84 -29.07
N GLY A 95 4.01 8.05 -28.01
CA GLY A 95 5.31 7.93 -27.37
C GLY A 95 5.60 8.98 -26.31
N SER A 96 4.72 9.97 -26.13
CA SER A 96 4.81 10.91 -25.01
C SER A 96 4.58 10.18 -23.68
N HIS A 97 5.10 10.74 -22.59
CA HIS A 97 4.95 10.14 -21.27
C HIS A 97 4.98 11.18 -20.16
N VAL A 98 4.34 10.81 -19.04
CA VAL A 98 4.34 11.58 -17.79
C VAL A 98 4.78 10.65 -16.67
N HIS A 99 5.73 11.10 -15.87
CA HIS A 99 6.09 10.47 -14.61
C HIS A 99 5.14 10.90 -13.50
N VAL A 100 4.42 9.96 -12.89
CA VAL A 100 3.58 10.30 -11.73
C VAL A 100 4.45 10.40 -10.50
N ARG A 101 4.72 11.64 -10.10
CA ARG A 101 5.63 11.96 -9.01
C ARG A 101 4.93 11.93 -7.66
N ALA A 102 5.69 11.61 -6.62
CA ALA A 102 5.15 11.43 -5.29
C ALA A 102 4.83 12.76 -4.56
N SER A 103 5.49 13.86 -4.92
CA SER A 103 5.24 15.19 -4.33
C SER A 103 4.41 16.06 -5.27
N GLN A 104 3.57 16.93 -4.70
CA GLN A 104 2.79 17.88 -5.50
C GLN A 104 3.71 18.82 -6.29
N ALA A 105 4.82 19.27 -5.69
CA ALA A 105 5.78 20.15 -6.35
C ALA A 105 6.44 19.50 -7.57
N ASP A 106 6.91 18.25 -7.43
CA ASP A 106 7.53 17.52 -8.53
C ASP A 106 6.50 17.14 -9.60
N MET A 107 5.28 16.79 -9.21
CA MET A 107 4.19 16.52 -10.15
C MET A 107 3.82 17.78 -10.94
N ARG A 108 3.79 18.94 -10.27
CA ARG A 108 3.54 20.23 -10.89
C ARG A 108 4.62 20.56 -11.93
N GLU A 109 5.89 20.30 -11.64
CA GLU A 109 6.98 20.50 -12.60
C GLU A 109 6.90 19.53 -13.78
N GLU A 110 6.59 18.25 -13.52
CA GLU A 110 6.38 17.27 -14.60
C GLU A 110 5.25 17.72 -15.54
N LEU A 111 4.12 18.20 -15.00
CA LEU A 111 3.00 18.69 -15.81
C LEU A 111 3.34 19.96 -16.58
N ARG A 112 4.12 20.87 -15.99
CA ARG A 112 4.65 22.04 -16.71
C ARG A 112 5.49 21.61 -17.91
N SER A 113 6.42 20.70 -17.70
CA SER A 113 7.31 20.19 -18.76
C SER A 113 6.51 19.49 -19.87
N PHE A 114 5.51 18.70 -19.47
CA PHE A 114 4.70 17.90 -20.40
C PHE A 114 3.67 18.72 -21.19
N ALA A 115 2.98 19.67 -20.55
CA ALA A 115 1.80 20.34 -21.10
C ALA A 115 1.77 21.87 -20.91
N GLY A 116 2.85 22.48 -20.41
CA GLY A 116 3.00 23.92 -20.23
C GLY A 116 2.44 24.47 -18.90
N ASP A 117 2.67 25.76 -18.66
CA ASP A 117 2.34 26.41 -17.39
C ASP A 117 0.84 26.34 -17.03
N GLY A 118 -0.05 26.39 -18.03
CA GLY A 118 -1.49 26.26 -17.79
C GLY A 118 -1.90 24.92 -17.15
N ALA A 119 -1.18 23.83 -17.46
CA ALA A 119 -1.42 22.53 -16.85
C ALA A 119 -0.94 22.49 -15.39
N ALA A 120 0.20 23.14 -15.10
CA ALA A 120 0.72 23.26 -13.73
C ALA A 120 -0.21 24.09 -12.84
N ASP A 121 -0.68 25.23 -13.33
CA ASP A 121 -1.61 26.09 -12.57
C ASP A 121 -2.99 25.41 -12.39
N GLY A 122 -3.46 24.71 -13.43
CA GLY A 122 -4.67 23.91 -13.36
C GLY A 122 -4.59 22.77 -12.33
N PHE A 123 -3.43 22.12 -12.23
CA PHE A 123 -3.17 21.09 -11.22
C PHE A 123 -3.23 21.65 -9.81
N ASP A 124 -2.61 22.79 -9.54
CA ASP A 124 -2.66 23.42 -8.22
C ASP A 124 -4.09 23.80 -7.83
N ALA A 125 -4.86 24.36 -8.77
CA ALA A 125 -6.26 24.68 -8.55
C ALA A 125 -7.11 23.43 -8.26
N PHE A 126 -6.84 22.33 -8.98
CA PHE A 126 -7.51 21.05 -8.80
C PHE A 126 -7.19 20.43 -7.44
N VAL A 127 -5.92 20.39 -7.03
CA VAL A 127 -5.51 19.88 -5.70
C VAL A 127 -6.14 20.70 -4.59
N ALA A 128 -6.13 22.03 -4.71
CA ALA A 128 -6.78 22.91 -3.72
C ALA A 128 -8.29 22.67 -3.64
N TRP A 129 -8.95 22.36 -4.76
CA TRP A 129 -10.36 21.98 -4.77
C TRP A 129 -10.61 20.62 -4.11
N LEU A 130 -9.76 19.61 -4.39
CA LEU A 130 -9.84 18.29 -3.76
C LEU A 130 -9.65 18.37 -2.23
N HIS A 131 -8.73 19.18 -1.74
CA HIS A 131 -8.54 19.38 -0.30
C HIS A 131 -9.81 19.95 0.36
N ARG A 132 -10.43 20.97 -0.25
CA ARG A 132 -11.69 21.51 0.27
C ARG A 132 -12.81 20.47 0.28
N LEU A 133 -12.84 19.56 -0.71
CA LEU A 133 -13.82 18.47 -0.72
C LEU A 133 -13.56 17.48 0.40
N PHE A 134 -12.29 17.10 0.61
CA PHE A 134 -11.88 16.17 1.66
C PHE A 134 -12.25 16.71 3.06
N ASP A 135 -11.94 17.97 3.34
CA ASP A 135 -12.24 18.62 4.63
C ASP A 135 -13.74 18.79 4.91
N LEU A 136 -14.59 18.69 3.88
CA LEU A 136 -16.05 18.73 4.03
C LEU A 136 -16.65 17.36 4.30
N GLU A 137 -15.98 16.29 3.85
CA GLU A 137 -16.47 14.91 3.96
C GLU A 137 -16.01 14.23 5.27
N PHE A 138 -14.82 14.57 5.77
CA PHE A 138 -14.17 13.96 6.94
C PHE A 138 -13.87 14.98 8.03
#